data_AF-A0A7X6VG52-F1
#
_entry.id   AF-A0A7X6VG52-F1
#
_cell.length_a   1.000
_cell.length_b   1.000
_cell.length_c   1.000
_cell.angle_alpha   90.00
_cell.angle_beta   90.00
_cell.angle_gamma   90.00
#
_symmetry.space_group_name_H-M   'P 1'
#
loop_
_entity.id
_entity.type
_entity.pdbx_description
1 polymer ?
#
loop_
_entity_poly.entity_id
_entity_poly.type
_entity_poly.pdbx_seq_one_letter_code
_entity_poly.pdbx_strand_id
1 'polypeptide(L)'
;MNITYKSIITLIAVSLLFGMVAYGADNEYRFTHNDHDTLIIGEITEIDGENAVIRASDYIVSSKDLNVSAKKKQLQLETVKVDGLLEYDNMKNAEAGDYVIVSLNKSGNKYVVANGAFPVDSLDYKTLKVMAYSEATSAMLSDFVNSGGTYTEFAFSSGTVTRQYDGVDTVIYQSEQPTEQTNTSITDQVQQTESDNTKDFQGYQYYIIYGAGGILVLLAIVFVVRKNRR
;
A
#
# COMPACT_ATOMS: atom_id res chain seq x y z
N MET A 1 33.79 35.03 7.90
CA MET A 1 33.34 33.72 8.44
C MET A 1 31.81 33.59 8.41
N ASN A 2 31.14 34.03 7.34
CA ASN A 2 29.65 34.09 7.27
C ASN A 2 29.02 33.31 6.11
N ILE A 3 29.84 32.79 5.19
CA ILE A 3 29.36 32.14 3.97
C ILE A 3 29.19 30.62 4.19
N THR A 4 30.10 30.02 4.96
CA THR A 4 30.15 28.57 5.18
C THR A 4 28.96 28.01 5.98
N TYR A 5 28.45 28.75 6.97
CA TYR A 5 27.29 28.29 7.76
C TYR A 5 25.97 28.39 6.98
N LYS A 6 25.84 29.41 6.11
CA LYS A 6 24.65 29.57 5.27
C LYS A 6 24.55 28.42 4.28
N SER A 7 25.65 28.08 3.61
CA SER A 7 25.70 26.97 2.66
C SER A 7 25.38 25.61 3.29
N ILE A 8 25.81 25.35 4.52
CA ILE A 8 25.51 24.10 5.23
C ILE A 8 24.03 24.04 5.65
N ILE A 9 23.46 25.14 6.13
CA ILE A 9 22.03 25.21 6.48
C ILE A 9 21.16 25.02 5.23
N THR A 10 21.55 25.61 4.09
CA THR A 10 20.84 25.43 2.83
C THR A 10 20.91 23.97 2.34
N LEU A 11 22.06 23.30 2.47
CA LEU A 11 22.20 21.89 2.08
C LEU A 11 21.32 20.95 2.92
N ILE A 12 21.25 21.18 4.24
CA ILE A 12 20.40 20.41 5.17
C ILE A 12 18.92 20.68 4.89
N ALA A 13 18.54 21.93 4.63
CA ALA A 13 17.17 22.29 4.28
C ALA A 13 16.75 21.64 2.94
N VAL A 14 17.65 21.57 1.95
CA VAL A 14 17.38 20.90 0.68
C VAL A 14 17.29 19.38 0.86
N SER A 15 18.14 18.74 1.66
CA SER A 15 18.07 17.29 1.86
C SER A 15 16.82 16.83 2.61
N LEU A 16 16.26 17.67 3.49
CA LEU A 16 14.98 17.42 4.15
C LEU A 16 13.77 17.49 3.19
N LEU A 17 13.89 18.22 2.07
CA LEU A 17 12.83 18.33 1.07
C LEU A 17 12.75 17.12 0.11
N PHE A 18 13.79 16.27 0.06
CA PHE A 18 13.82 15.08 -0.81
C PHE A 18 13.52 13.76 -0.05
N GLY A 19 13.11 13.83 1.21
CA GLY A 19 13.14 12.70 2.14
C GLY A 19 11.88 11.87 2.32
N MET A 20 10.77 12.09 1.60
CA MET A 20 9.55 11.29 1.83
C MET A 20 8.82 10.95 0.54
N VAL A 21 9.09 9.74 0.02
CA VAL A 21 8.12 9.01 -0.79
C VAL A 21 8.01 7.59 -0.21
N ALA A 22 7.24 7.46 0.86
CA ALA A 22 6.82 6.18 1.44
C ALA A 22 5.30 6.24 1.57
N TYR A 23 4.60 6.24 0.44
CA TYR A 23 3.15 6.48 0.36
C TYR A 23 2.35 5.35 -0.32
N GLY A 24 3.01 4.28 -0.78
CA GLY A 24 2.34 3.13 -1.39
C GLY A 24 1.77 2.18 -0.35
N ALA A 25 2.66 1.49 0.38
CA ALA A 25 2.34 0.35 1.25
C ALA A 25 1.19 0.58 2.25
N ASP A 26 1.04 1.82 2.76
CA ASP A 26 -0.02 2.16 3.70
C ASP A 26 -1.41 2.16 3.02
N ASN A 27 -1.50 2.66 1.78
CA ASN A 27 -2.76 2.66 1.04
C ASN A 27 -3.18 1.24 0.64
N GLU A 28 -2.26 0.38 0.20
CA GLU A 28 -2.63 -1.00 -0.12
C GLU A 28 -3.04 -1.80 1.11
N TYR A 29 -2.36 -1.58 2.25
CA TYR A 29 -2.75 -2.16 3.53
C TYR A 29 -4.16 -1.71 3.90
N ARG A 30 -4.43 -0.40 3.89
CA ARG A 30 -5.76 0.16 4.20
C ARG A 30 -6.84 -0.30 3.22
N PHE A 31 -6.50 -0.47 1.93
CA PHE A 31 -7.39 -1.02 0.91
C PHE A 31 -7.82 -2.45 1.24
N THR A 32 -6.85 -3.33 1.50
CA THR A 32 -7.08 -4.76 1.81
C THR A 32 -7.65 -4.97 3.22
N HIS A 33 -7.51 -3.99 4.12
CA HIS A 33 -8.06 -4.04 5.47
C HIS A 33 -9.43 -3.38 5.60
N ASN A 34 -10.05 -3.07 4.45
CA ASN A 34 -11.37 -2.48 4.36
C ASN A 34 -11.52 -1.15 5.11
N ASP A 35 -10.48 -0.31 5.09
CA ASP A 35 -10.50 1.01 5.72
C ASP A 35 -11.11 2.07 4.79
N HIS A 36 -12.37 1.87 4.41
CA HIS A 36 -13.14 2.74 3.53
C HIS A 36 -14.65 2.61 3.82
N ASP A 37 -15.46 3.59 3.43
CA ASP A 37 -16.91 3.49 3.60
C ASP A 37 -17.53 2.45 2.65
N THR A 38 -17.00 2.31 1.45
CA THR A 38 -17.44 1.29 0.48
C THR A 38 -16.37 0.96 -0.55
N LEU A 39 -16.39 -0.28 -1.05
CA LEU A 39 -15.59 -0.74 -2.18
C LEU A 39 -16.52 -1.22 -3.29
N ILE A 40 -16.48 -0.54 -4.42
CA ILE A 40 -17.39 -0.79 -5.55
C ILE A 40 -16.63 -1.41 -6.71
N ILE A 41 -17.32 -2.31 -7.42
CA ILE A 41 -16.93 -2.78 -8.75
C ILE A 41 -17.97 -2.25 -9.72
N GLY A 42 -17.55 -1.62 -10.82
CA GLY A 42 -18.48 -0.99 -11.74
C GLY A 42 -17.88 -0.59 -13.07
N GLU A 43 -18.72 0.03 -13.89
CA GLU A 43 -18.37 0.55 -15.20
C GLU A 43 -18.41 2.08 -15.17
N ILE A 44 -17.39 2.74 -15.71
CA ILE A 44 -17.40 4.18 -15.91
C ILE A 44 -18.43 4.50 -16.99
N THR A 45 -19.47 5.26 -16.66
CA THR A 45 -20.50 5.66 -17.63
C THR A 45 -20.25 7.05 -18.22
N GLU A 46 -19.52 7.91 -17.49
CA GLU A 46 -19.25 9.29 -17.88
C GLU A 46 -17.96 9.78 -17.21
N ILE A 47 -17.22 10.63 -17.90
CA ILE A 47 -16.06 11.36 -17.38
C ILE A 47 -16.29 12.85 -17.62
N ASP A 48 -16.12 13.65 -16.56
CA ASP A 48 -16.22 15.11 -16.58
C ASP A 48 -14.99 15.72 -15.89
N GLY A 49 -14.01 16.10 -16.70
CA GLY A 49 -12.70 16.54 -16.21
C GLY A 49 -11.98 15.41 -15.46
N GLU A 50 -11.66 15.64 -14.18
CA GLU A 50 -11.01 14.65 -13.30
C GLU A 50 -12.02 13.73 -12.61
N ASN A 51 -13.33 13.99 -12.77
CA ASN A 51 -14.40 13.28 -12.09
C ASN A 51 -15.00 12.21 -12.99
N ALA A 52 -15.62 11.21 -12.38
CA ALA A 52 -16.29 10.15 -13.11
C ALA A 52 -17.63 9.76 -12.47
N VAL A 53 -18.52 9.24 -13.32
CA VAL A 53 -19.76 8.59 -12.91
C VAL A 53 -19.59 7.09 -13.15
N ILE A 54 -19.79 6.29 -12.10
CA ILE A 54 -19.64 4.84 -12.13
C ILE A 54 -21.00 4.21 -11.89
N ARG A 55 -21.41 3.29 -12.77
CA ARG A 55 -22.53 2.38 -12.52
C ARG A 55 -22.01 1.17 -11.75
N ALA A 56 -22.37 1.07 -10.48
CA ALA A 56 -21.92 -0.02 -9.63
C ALA A 56 -22.66 -1.32 -10.00
N SER A 57 -21.90 -2.41 -10.13
CA SER A 57 -22.41 -3.76 -10.41
C SER A 57 -22.31 -4.66 -9.18
N ASP A 58 -21.29 -4.47 -8.35
CA ASP A 58 -21.12 -5.22 -7.10
C ASP A 58 -20.43 -4.37 -6.02
N TYR A 59 -20.51 -4.85 -4.78
CA TYR A 59 -19.91 -4.25 -3.60
C TYR A 59 -19.20 -5.32 -2.78
N ILE A 60 -17.97 -5.03 -2.38
CA ILE A 60 -17.22 -5.91 -1.48
C ILE A 60 -17.55 -5.52 -0.05
N VAL A 61 -18.09 -6.48 0.70
CA VAL A 61 -18.50 -6.33 2.10
C VAL A 61 -17.37 -6.81 3.00
N SER A 62 -16.72 -5.87 3.68
CA SER A 62 -15.69 -6.15 4.68
C SER A 62 -16.14 -7.12 5.77
N SER A 63 -15.30 -8.10 6.08
CA SER A 63 -15.47 -8.99 7.24
C SER A 63 -15.21 -8.30 8.59
N LYS A 64 -14.51 -7.14 8.61
CA LYS A 64 -14.29 -6.31 9.80
C LYS A 64 -15.47 -5.39 10.14
N ASP A 65 -16.44 -5.25 9.23
CA ASP A 65 -17.65 -4.49 9.50
C ASP A 65 -18.53 -5.26 10.50
N LEU A 66 -18.40 -4.90 11.78
CA LEU A 66 -19.19 -5.41 12.92
C LEU A 66 -20.72 -5.18 12.76
N ASN A 67 -21.19 -4.59 11.65
CA ASN A 67 -22.58 -4.66 11.19
C ASN A 67 -22.87 -5.84 10.24
N VAL A 68 -22.18 -6.98 10.39
CA VAL A 68 -22.54 -8.26 9.75
C VAL A 68 -24.04 -8.61 9.93
N SER A 69 -24.67 -8.11 10.98
CA SER A 69 -26.11 -8.26 11.29
C SER A 69 -27.04 -7.36 10.47
N ALA A 70 -26.51 -6.43 9.67
CA ALA A 70 -27.29 -5.46 8.91
C ALA A 70 -26.65 -5.14 7.55
N LYS A 71 -26.70 -6.10 6.63
CA LYS A 71 -26.54 -5.90 5.17
C LYS A 71 -27.26 -4.64 4.62
N LYS A 72 -28.28 -4.16 5.34
CA LYS A 72 -29.08 -2.95 5.06
C LYS A 72 -28.40 -1.59 5.33
N LYS A 73 -27.21 -1.54 5.93
CA LYS A 73 -26.50 -0.26 6.18
C LYS A 73 -25.44 0.07 5.13
N GLN A 74 -25.15 -0.84 4.22
CA GLN A 74 -24.23 -0.56 3.11
C GLN A 74 -24.96 0.18 2.00
N LEU A 75 -24.32 1.25 1.53
CA LEU A 75 -24.81 2.10 0.46
C LEU A 75 -24.77 1.33 -0.86
N GLN A 76 -25.89 0.70 -1.23
CA GLN A 76 -26.11 0.12 -2.55
C GLN A 76 -26.49 1.25 -3.52
N LEU A 77 -25.47 1.94 -4.03
CA LEU A 77 -25.63 3.04 -4.97
C LEU A 77 -25.56 2.54 -6.41
N GLU A 78 -26.69 2.48 -7.10
CA GLU A 78 -26.72 2.10 -8.53
C GLU A 78 -25.79 2.98 -9.38
N THR A 79 -25.63 4.25 -8.99
CA THR A 79 -24.72 5.19 -9.65
C THR A 79 -23.98 6.02 -8.61
N VAL A 80 -22.66 6.15 -8.79
CA VAL A 80 -21.75 6.85 -7.90
C VAL A 80 -21.01 7.93 -8.66
N LYS A 81 -21.06 9.16 -8.17
CA LYS A 81 -20.19 10.25 -8.65
C LYS A 81 -18.93 10.30 -7.80
N VAL A 82 -17.78 10.12 -8.44
CA VAL A 82 -16.47 10.10 -7.81
C VAL A 82 -15.70 11.35 -8.21
N ASP A 83 -15.35 12.17 -7.22
CA ASP A 83 -14.47 13.33 -7.42
C ASP A 83 -13.02 12.84 -7.57
N GLY A 84 -12.28 13.41 -8.53
CA GLY A 84 -10.84 13.19 -8.69
C GLY A 84 -10.42 11.76 -9.06
N LEU A 85 -11.29 10.95 -9.69
CA LEU A 85 -10.95 9.58 -10.08
C LEU A 85 -9.70 9.54 -10.98
N LEU A 86 -9.62 10.45 -11.95
CA LEU A 86 -8.52 10.48 -12.93
C LEU A 86 -7.22 11.10 -12.38
N GLU A 87 -7.22 11.60 -11.13
CA GLU A 87 -6.00 12.06 -10.45
C GLU A 87 -5.08 10.88 -10.06
N TYR A 88 -5.62 9.66 -10.01
CA TYR A 88 -4.87 8.45 -9.68
C TYR A 88 -4.11 7.93 -10.90
N ASP A 89 -2.82 7.63 -10.74
CA ASP A 89 -1.95 7.20 -11.84
C ASP A 89 -2.49 5.97 -12.60
N ASN A 90 -3.09 5.00 -11.90
CA ASN A 90 -3.69 3.82 -12.53
C ASN A 90 -4.98 4.13 -13.32
N MET A 91 -5.58 5.30 -13.09
CA MET A 91 -6.87 5.74 -13.66
C MET A 91 -6.73 6.89 -14.65
N LYS A 92 -5.53 7.45 -14.80
CA LYS A 92 -5.29 8.66 -15.59
C LYS A 92 -5.74 8.56 -17.06
N ASN A 93 -5.73 7.35 -17.60
CA ASN A 93 -6.14 7.07 -18.98
C ASN A 93 -7.48 6.31 -19.06
N ALA A 94 -8.24 6.26 -17.96
CA ALA A 94 -9.52 5.58 -17.96
C ALA A 94 -10.53 6.34 -18.84
N GLU A 95 -11.40 5.58 -19.50
CA GLU A 95 -12.43 6.08 -20.41
C GLU A 95 -13.81 5.54 -20.03
N ALA A 96 -14.86 6.17 -20.58
CA ALA A 96 -16.21 5.63 -20.43
C ALA A 96 -16.32 4.25 -21.12
N GLY A 97 -16.89 3.28 -20.40
CA GLY A 97 -16.95 1.87 -20.77
C GLY A 97 -15.92 0.99 -20.04
N ASP A 98 -14.90 1.58 -19.42
CA ASP A 98 -13.92 0.83 -18.63
C ASP A 98 -14.52 0.28 -17.34
N TYR A 99 -14.06 -0.90 -16.96
CA TYR A 99 -14.41 -1.51 -15.68
C TYR A 99 -13.38 -1.15 -14.62
N VAL A 100 -13.88 -0.86 -13.42
CA VAL A 100 -13.07 -0.34 -12.33
C VAL A 100 -13.46 -0.96 -11.01
N ILE A 101 -12.46 -1.01 -10.12
CA ILE A 101 -12.67 -1.17 -8.69
C ILE A 101 -12.21 0.09 -7.98
N VAL A 102 -13.05 0.62 -7.09
CA VAL A 102 -12.78 1.89 -6.41
C VAL A 102 -13.12 1.80 -4.94
N SER A 103 -12.12 2.07 -4.09
CA SER A 103 -12.29 2.26 -2.66
C SER A 103 -12.73 3.71 -2.40
N LEU A 104 -13.86 3.89 -1.72
CA LEU A 104 -14.53 5.19 -1.61
C LEU A 104 -14.84 5.57 -0.17
N ASN A 105 -14.71 6.86 0.12
CA ASN A 105 -15.26 7.51 1.31
C ASN A 105 -16.34 8.52 0.90
N LYS A 106 -17.37 8.63 1.71
CA LYS A 106 -18.44 9.60 1.53
C LYS A 106 -17.96 10.97 1.97
N SER A 107 -18.05 11.95 1.07
CA SER A 107 -17.75 13.34 1.33
C SER A 107 -18.97 14.21 0.99
N GLY A 108 -19.76 14.53 2.01
CA GLY A 108 -21.05 15.22 1.84
C GLY A 108 -22.04 14.41 0.99
N ASN A 109 -22.36 14.93 -0.20
CA ASN A 109 -23.26 14.30 -1.17
C ASN A 109 -22.53 13.56 -2.30
N LYS A 110 -21.20 13.48 -2.24
CA LYS A 110 -20.34 12.83 -3.24
C LYS A 110 -19.49 11.73 -2.59
N TYR A 111 -18.74 11.03 -3.42
CA TYR A 111 -17.69 10.12 -2.99
C TYR A 111 -16.33 10.60 -3.49
N VAL A 112 -15.30 10.31 -2.71
CA VAL A 112 -13.90 10.52 -3.08
C VAL A 112 -13.17 9.20 -2.94
N VAL A 113 -12.12 9.00 -3.73
CA VAL A 113 -11.28 7.81 -3.61
C VAL A 113 -10.58 7.81 -2.25
N ALA A 114 -10.63 6.68 -1.55
CA ALA A 114 -10.07 6.52 -0.20
C ALA A 114 -8.65 5.94 -0.25
N ASN A 115 -8.53 4.66 -0.65
CA ASN A 115 -7.26 3.93 -0.59
C ASN A 115 -6.78 3.43 -1.96
N GLY A 116 -7.52 3.71 -3.03
CA GLY A 116 -7.11 3.34 -4.38
C GLY A 116 -8.28 3.18 -5.35
N ALA A 117 -7.93 3.33 -6.63
CA ALA A 117 -8.79 3.10 -7.77
C ALA A 117 -7.95 2.37 -8.83
N PHE A 118 -8.50 1.31 -9.40
CA PHE A 118 -7.79 0.45 -10.34
C PHE A 118 -8.71 -0.02 -11.47
N PRO A 119 -8.22 -0.12 -12.71
CA PRO A 119 -8.91 -0.81 -13.78
C PRO A 119 -9.04 -2.30 -13.47
N VAL A 120 -10.11 -2.93 -13.97
CA VAL A 120 -10.33 -4.39 -13.90
C VAL A 120 -10.74 -4.94 -15.26
N ASP A 121 -10.54 -6.24 -15.48
CA ASP A 121 -10.85 -6.90 -16.75
C ASP A 121 -12.32 -7.37 -16.88
N SER A 122 -13.05 -7.46 -15.77
CA SER A 122 -14.46 -7.86 -15.74
C SER A 122 -15.18 -7.33 -14.50
N LEU A 123 -16.52 -7.42 -14.53
CA LEU A 123 -17.39 -7.08 -13.41
C LEU A 123 -17.66 -8.25 -12.45
N ASP A 124 -17.23 -9.48 -12.78
CA ASP A 124 -17.42 -10.64 -11.90
C ASP A 124 -16.35 -10.64 -10.81
N TYR A 125 -16.74 -10.19 -9.62
CA TYR A 125 -15.82 -10.05 -8.50
C TYR A 125 -15.12 -11.35 -8.12
N LYS A 126 -15.61 -12.53 -8.48
CA LYS A 126 -14.99 -13.81 -8.10
C LYS A 126 -13.80 -14.18 -8.96
N THR A 127 -13.70 -13.60 -10.15
CA THR A 127 -12.71 -13.98 -11.16
C THR A 127 -12.00 -12.80 -11.79
N LEU A 128 -12.40 -11.57 -11.48
CA LEU A 128 -11.77 -10.39 -12.04
C LEU A 128 -10.29 -10.33 -11.70
N LYS A 129 -9.56 -9.60 -12.55
CA LYS A 129 -8.17 -9.23 -12.33
C LYS A 129 -8.07 -7.72 -12.19
N VAL A 130 -7.45 -7.30 -11.12
CA VAL A 130 -7.09 -5.90 -10.88
C VAL A 130 -5.81 -5.59 -11.63
N MET A 131 -5.82 -4.52 -12.43
CA MET A 131 -4.65 -4.05 -13.19
C MET A 131 -3.94 -2.94 -12.42
N ALA A 132 -3.09 -3.33 -11.47
CA ALA A 132 -2.28 -2.39 -10.68
C ALA A 132 -0.90 -2.15 -11.32
N TYR A 133 -0.13 -1.25 -10.71
CA TYR A 133 1.21 -0.86 -11.16
C TYR A 133 2.27 -1.99 -11.11
N SER A 134 1.96 -3.15 -10.53
CA SER A 134 2.79 -4.35 -10.57
C SER A 134 1.94 -5.62 -10.58
N GLU A 135 2.48 -6.71 -11.15
CA GLU A 135 1.79 -8.02 -11.15
C GLU A 135 1.60 -8.58 -9.73
N ALA A 136 2.55 -8.36 -8.84
CA ALA A 136 2.47 -8.76 -7.44
C ALA A 136 1.32 -8.03 -6.71
N THR A 137 1.22 -6.71 -6.88
CA THR A 137 0.10 -5.92 -6.33
C THR A 137 -1.22 -6.33 -6.97
N SER A 138 -1.23 -6.57 -8.29
CA SER A 138 -2.40 -7.04 -9.04
C SER A 138 -2.91 -8.37 -8.48
N ALA A 139 -2.03 -9.33 -8.20
CA ALA A 139 -2.38 -10.62 -7.61
C ALA A 139 -2.95 -10.46 -6.20
N MET A 140 -2.31 -9.66 -5.34
CA MET A 140 -2.81 -9.36 -3.99
C MET A 140 -4.21 -8.76 -4.02
N LEU A 141 -4.41 -7.69 -4.81
CA LEU A 141 -5.70 -7.00 -4.86
C LEU A 141 -6.78 -7.89 -5.48
N SER A 142 -6.45 -8.67 -6.51
CA SER A 142 -7.38 -9.64 -7.09
C SER A 142 -7.76 -10.73 -6.08
N ASP A 143 -6.81 -11.28 -5.31
CA ASP A 143 -7.09 -12.32 -4.31
C ASP A 143 -7.97 -11.78 -3.16
N PHE A 144 -7.71 -10.56 -2.69
CA PHE A 144 -8.56 -9.86 -1.74
C PHE A 144 -9.99 -9.70 -2.26
N VAL A 145 -10.15 -9.18 -3.48
CA VAL A 145 -11.47 -8.92 -4.09
C VAL A 145 -12.23 -10.23 -4.36
N ASN A 146 -11.55 -11.22 -4.95
CA ASN A 146 -12.11 -12.53 -5.29
C ASN A 146 -12.57 -13.31 -4.06
N SER A 147 -11.99 -13.01 -2.88
CA SER A 147 -12.42 -13.55 -1.59
C SER A 147 -13.64 -12.84 -0.97
N GLY A 148 -14.19 -11.82 -1.65
CA GLY A 148 -15.21 -10.95 -1.08
C GLY A 148 -14.67 -10.08 0.06
N GLY A 149 -13.38 -9.74 0.05
CA GLY A 149 -12.75 -8.89 1.07
C GLY A 149 -12.37 -9.63 2.37
N THR A 150 -12.31 -10.96 2.32
CA THR A 150 -12.02 -11.82 3.48
C THR A 150 -10.52 -12.01 3.71
N TYR A 151 -9.73 -12.06 2.65
CA TYR A 151 -8.28 -12.24 2.70
C TYR A 151 -7.58 -10.90 2.88
N THR A 152 -7.19 -10.56 4.10
CA THR A 152 -6.61 -9.23 4.41
C THR A 152 -5.10 -9.26 4.67
N GLU A 153 -4.54 -10.42 5.03
CA GLU A 153 -3.15 -10.53 5.43
C GLU A 153 -2.27 -11.03 4.26
N PHE A 154 -1.33 -10.19 3.84
CA PHE A 154 -0.43 -10.46 2.73
C PHE A 154 1.01 -10.13 3.09
N ALA A 155 1.94 -10.94 2.59
CA ALA A 155 3.37 -10.75 2.74
C ALA A 155 4.05 -10.77 1.37
N PHE A 156 4.98 -9.83 1.17
CA PHE A 156 5.81 -9.74 -0.03
C PHE A 156 7.24 -10.16 0.34
N SER A 157 7.77 -11.18 -0.30
CA SER A 157 9.12 -11.67 -0.05
C SER A 157 9.74 -12.22 -1.32
N SER A 158 10.90 -11.69 -1.72
CA SER A 158 11.76 -12.24 -2.79
C SER A 158 11.01 -12.62 -4.08
N GLY A 159 10.11 -11.74 -4.56
CA GLY A 159 9.34 -11.98 -5.79
C GLY A 159 8.09 -12.85 -5.61
N THR A 160 7.80 -13.27 -4.39
CA THR A 160 6.61 -14.03 -4.00
C THR A 160 5.63 -13.12 -3.26
N VAL A 161 4.33 -13.35 -3.49
CA VAL A 161 3.26 -12.85 -2.63
C VAL A 161 2.58 -14.04 -1.97
N THR A 162 2.51 -13.99 -0.65
CA THR A 162 1.86 -15.00 0.18
C THR A 162 0.68 -14.37 0.90
N ARG A 163 -0.48 -15.00 0.82
CA ARG A 163 -1.64 -14.71 1.66
C ARG A 163 -1.60 -15.59 2.90
N GLN A 164 -1.84 -15.02 4.08
CA GLN A 164 -2.14 -15.77 5.29
C GLN A 164 -3.65 -15.78 5.57
N TYR A 165 -4.25 -16.96 5.72
CA TYR A 165 -5.66 -17.10 6.09
C TYR A 165 -5.89 -18.37 6.90
N ASP A 166 -6.61 -18.26 8.02
CA ASP A 166 -6.92 -19.38 8.93
C ASP A 166 -5.67 -20.18 9.36
N GLY A 167 -4.57 -19.46 9.61
CA GLY A 167 -3.28 -20.05 9.99
C GLY A 167 -2.51 -20.73 8.85
N VAL A 168 -2.97 -20.62 7.60
CA VAL A 168 -2.34 -21.21 6.42
C VAL A 168 -1.76 -20.13 5.51
N ASP A 169 -0.48 -20.29 5.17
CA ASP A 169 0.21 -19.48 4.17
C ASP A 169 0.02 -20.09 2.77
N THR A 170 -0.49 -19.28 1.83
CA THR A 170 -0.69 -19.68 0.43
C THR A 170 0.05 -18.73 -0.50
N VAL A 171 0.91 -19.26 -1.38
CA VAL A 171 1.54 -18.47 -2.45
C VAL A 171 0.49 -18.16 -3.51
N ILE A 172 0.24 -16.88 -3.76
CA ILE A 172 -0.74 -16.39 -4.75
C ILE A 172 -0.06 -15.78 -5.99
N TYR A 173 1.22 -15.45 -5.89
CA TYR A 173 2.04 -14.98 -7.01
C TYR A 173 3.50 -15.34 -6.78
N GLN A 174 4.19 -15.71 -7.85
CA GLN A 174 5.62 -15.97 -7.90
C GLN A 174 6.16 -15.39 -9.20
N SER A 175 7.13 -14.47 -9.12
CA SER A 175 7.78 -13.96 -10.31
C SER A 175 8.58 -15.07 -11.02
N GLU A 176 8.58 -15.05 -12.35
CA GLU A 176 9.33 -16.01 -13.18
C GLU A 176 10.84 -15.74 -13.24
N GLN A 177 11.34 -14.73 -12.52
CA GLN A 177 12.77 -14.39 -12.53
C GLN A 177 13.57 -15.53 -11.89
N PRO A 178 14.70 -15.95 -12.48
CA PRO A 178 15.59 -16.91 -11.85
C PRO A 178 16.13 -16.28 -10.57
N THR A 179 15.73 -16.82 -9.42
CA THR A 179 16.40 -16.56 -8.15
C THR A 179 17.86 -16.95 -8.34
N GLU A 180 18.79 -15.99 -8.22
CA GLU A 180 20.20 -16.32 -8.08
C GLU A 180 20.32 -17.30 -6.91
N GLN A 181 20.67 -18.54 -7.23
CA GLN A 181 20.86 -19.62 -6.28
C GLN A 181 22.02 -19.26 -5.35
N THR A 182 21.74 -18.80 -4.14
CA THR A 182 22.64 -19.04 -3.02
C THR A 182 22.48 -20.51 -2.65
N ASN A 183 23.26 -21.36 -3.33
CA ASN A 183 23.42 -22.75 -2.98
C ASN A 183 23.90 -22.85 -1.52
N THR A 184 23.01 -23.20 -0.61
CA THR A 184 23.39 -23.87 0.64
C THR A 184 22.66 -25.19 0.68
N SER A 185 23.41 -26.25 0.36
CA SER A 185 22.96 -27.63 0.39
C SER A 185 22.36 -27.98 1.75
N ILE A 186 21.18 -28.59 1.77
CA ILE A 186 20.63 -29.27 2.93
C ILE A 186 20.68 -30.77 2.63
N THR A 187 21.52 -31.48 3.37
CA THR A 187 21.40 -32.92 3.61
C THR A 187 20.51 -33.12 4.82
N ASP A 188 19.60 -34.09 4.72
CA ASP A 188 18.57 -34.47 5.70
C ASP A 188 19.09 -34.85 7.11
N GLN A 189 18.37 -34.39 8.16
CA GLN A 189 17.65 -35.17 9.19
C GLN A 189 17.63 -34.56 10.61
N VAL A 190 16.40 -34.20 11.04
CA VAL A 190 15.71 -34.45 12.34
C VAL A 190 16.48 -34.31 13.67
N GLN A 191 16.11 -33.31 14.51
CA GLN A 191 15.60 -33.50 15.89
C GLN A 191 15.15 -32.18 16.55
N GLN A 192 14.07 -32.26 17.35
CA GLN A 192 13.54 -31.22 18.25
C GLN A 192 14.59 -30.75 19.28
N THR A 193 14.55 -29.47 19.70
CA THR A 193 14.19 -28.98 21.06
C THR A 193 14.49 -27.47 21.21
N GLU A 194 13.55 -26.74 21.81
CA GLU A 194 13.61 -25.46 22.56
C GLU A 194 14.38 -24.21 22.06
N SER A 195 13.58 -23.14 21.91
CA SER A 195 13.81 -21.74 22.34
C SER A 195 15.26 -21.25 22.47
N ASP A 196 15.71 -20.45 21.51
CA ASP A 196 16.48 -19.25 21.86
C ASP A 196 16.19 -18.08 20.90
N ASN A 197 16.00 -16.92 21.51
CA ASN A 197 15.79 -15.64 20.85
C ASN A 197 17.06 -15.27 20.10
N THR A 198 17.04 -15.35 18.77
CA THR A 198 18.03 -14.66 17.94
C THR A 198 17.31 -13.68 17.04
N LYS A 199 17.29 -12.42 17.51
CA LYS A 199 16.95 -11.25 16.70
C LYS A 199 17.95 -11.18 15.56
N ASP A 200 17.46 -11.49 14.36
CA ASP A 200 18.32 -11.57 13.19
C ASP A 200 18.89 -10.19 12.84
N PHE A 201 20.20 -10.21 12.58
CA PHE A 201 21.14 -9.12 12.80
C PHE A 201 21.38 -8.35 11.49
N GLN A 202 20.31 -7.82 10.88
CA GLN A 202 20.40 -7.06 9.62
C GLN A 202 19.91 -5.60 9.75
N GLY A 203 19.19 -5.27 10.83
CA GLY A 203 18.67 -3.90 11.09
C GLY A 203 19.67 -2.91 11.70
N TYR A 204 20.82 -3.35 12.23
CA TYR A 204 21.73 -2.48 12.98
C TYR A 204 22.66 -1.61 12.12
N GLN A 205 22.90 -1.96 10.86
CA GLN A 205 23.76 -1.15 9.98
C GLN A 205 23.12 0.22 9.69
N TYR A 206 21.78 0.29 9.55
CA TYR A 206 21.07 1.54 9.33
C TYR A 206 21.00 2.42 10.59
N TYR A 207 20.83 1.85 11.78
CA TYR A 207 20.83 2.61 13.04
C TYR A 207 22.20 3.20 13.39
N ILE A 208 23.31 2.54 13.03
CA ILE A 208 24.66 3.06 13.29
C ILE A 208 24.98 4.27 12.40
N ILE A 209 24.54 4.25 11.14
CA ILE A 209 24.80 5.35 10.20
C ILE A 209 23.96 6.59 10.57
N TYR A 210 22.67 6.43 10.90
CA TYR A 210 21.82 7.55 11.34
C TYR A 210 22.14 8.02 12.77
N GLY A 211 22.57 7.12 13.66
CA GLY A 211 23.02 7.45 15.01
C GLY A 211 24.33 8.25 15.04
N ALA A 212 25.30 7.87 14.22
CA ALA A 212 26.58 8.59 14.12
C ALA A 212 26.41 9.99 13.49
N GLY A 213 25.54 10.12 12.47
CA GLY A 213 25.22 11.40 11.85
C GLY A 213 24.56 12.39 12.82
N GLY A 214 23.57 11.92 13.60
CA GLY A 214 22.87 12.74 14.59
C GLY A 214 23.78 13.24 15.71
N ILE A 215 24.71 12.41 16.18
CA ILE A 215 25.67 12.79 17.23
C ILE A 215 26.66 13.86 16.73
N LEU A 216 27.15 13.74 15.49
CA LEU A 216 28.04 14.76 14.91
C LEU A 216 27.34 16.11 14.74
N VAL A 217 26.07 16.11 14.35
CA VAL A 217 25.25 17.33 14.25
C VAL A 217 25.02 17.96 15.63
N LEU A 218 24.71 17.16 16.65
CA LEU A 218 24.55 17.66 18.03
C LEU A 218 25.86 18.24 18.60
N LEU A 219 27.00 17.59 18.36
CA LEU A 219 28.30 18.09 18.78
C LEU A 219 28.67 19.40 18.08
N ALA A 220 28.35 19.55 16.79
CA ALA A 220 28.55 20.79 16.05
C ALA A 220 27.68 21.93 16.62
N ILE A 221 26.42 21.66 16.96
CA ILE A 221 25.52 22.64 17.58
C ILE A 221 26.06 23.09 18.94
N VAL A 222 26.47 22.16 19.81
CA VAL A 222 27.04 22.48 21.13
C VAL A 222 28.32 23.31 21.00
N PHE A 223 29.19 22.97 20.04
CA PHE A 223 30.43 23.71 19.79
C PHE A 223 30.15 25.16 19.34
N VAL A 224 29.19 25.35 18.43
CA VAL A 224 28.80 26.68 17.93
C VAL A 224 28.16 27.53 19.03
N VAL A 225 27.25 26.96 19.83
CA VAL A 225 26.60 27.67 20.95
C VAL A 225 27.63 28.07 22.01
N ARG A 226 28.62 27.22 22.30
CA ARG A 226 29.66 27.51 23.31
C ARG A 226 30.65 28.57 22.84
N LYS A 227 30.93 28.64 21.54
CA LYS A 227 31.79 29.67 20.93
C LYS A 227 31.13 31.05 20.91
N ASN A 228 29.81 31.12 20.73
CA ASN A 228 29.06 32.39 20.74
C ASN A 228 28.70 32.91 22.14
N ARG A 229 28.97 32.15 23.21
CA ARG A 229 28.78 32.58 24.61
C ARG A 229 30.05 33.10 25.28
N ARG A 230 31.16 33.23 24.55
CA ARG A 230 32.40 33.88 25.01
C ARG A 230 32.64 35.17 24.26
#